data_AF-A0AAV6VYP7-F1
#
_entry.id   AF-A0AAV6VYP7-F1
#
_cell.length_a   1.000
_cell.length_b   1.000
_cell.length_c   1.000
_cell.angle_alpha   90.00
_cell.angle_beta   90.00
_cell.angle_gamma   90.00
#
_symmetry.space_group_name_H-M   'P 1'
#
loop_
_entity.id
_entity.type
_entity.pdbx_description
1 polymer ?
#
loop_
_entity_poly.entity_id
_entity_poly.type
_entity_poly.pdbx_seq_one_letter_code
_entity_poly.pdbx_strand_id
1 'polypeptide(L)'
;MKAGGAWKTNDKGPWDMILIVHGFPNDVSALRFEWAWQNPRKSRRLRHVSKKLPRESSLKYCFRVMSEMLRVGPWNRLPLTVQWLDVNYKQDFDVSRLPPLHIPICVGPIQSRRIQKELSVEQNDSVLKFCDICNKIVTQDDKQFLCFNEECGKTYHVVCLGRHFQSLSENNFLIPIEGTCPHCSTSILWGDIFRYASGCYRQT
;
A
#
# COMPACT_ATOMS: atom_id res chain seq x y z
N MET A 1 4.95 14.78 32.74
CA MET A 1 5.21 14.78 31.28
C MET A 1 5.11 13.35 30.78
N LYS A 2 4.13 13.00 29.93
CA LYS A 2 4.03 11.65 29.35
C LYS A 2 4.90 11.62 28.09
N ALA A 3 6.18 11.28 28.23
CA ALA A 3 7.06 11.10 27.09
C ALA A 3 6.79 9.73 26.46
N GLY A 4 6.08 9.72 25.31
CA GLY A 4 5.78 8.51 24.52
C GLY A 4 6.84 8.17 23.46
N GLY A 5 8.05 8.71 23.58
CA GLY A 5 9.14 8.47 22.63
C GLY A 5 9.80 7.11 22.83
N ALA A 6 10.42 6.57 21.77
CA ALA A 6 11.18 5.33 21.88
C ALA A 6 12.46 5.56 22.71
N TRP A 7 12.78 4.60 23.59
CA TRP A 7 13.95 4.70 24.47
C TRP A 7 15.27 4.91 23.70
N LYS A 8 15.42 4.26 22.53
CA LYS A 8 16.61 4.38 21.68
C LYS A 8 16.80 5.76 21.05
N THR A 9 15.72 6.53 20.95
CA THR A 9 15.73 7.88 20.36
C THR A 9 15.79 8.98 21.41
N ASN A 10 15.86 8.63 22.71
CA ASN A 10 15.98 9.61 23.78
C ASN A 10 17.36 10.31 23.73
N ASP A 11 17.37 11.61 23.99
CA ASP A 11 18.57 12.44 24.21
C ASP A 11 19.58 12.58 23.04
N LYS A 12 19.19 12.19 21.81
CA LYS A 12 20.10 12.21 20.63
C LYS A 12 19.68 13.16 19.52
N GLY A 13 18.85 14.14 19.88
CA GLY A 13 18.48 15.26 19.02
C GLY A 13 17.13 15.10 18.32
N PRO A 14 16.73 16.08 17.51
CA PRO A 14 15.66 15.90 16.56
C PRO A 14 16.06 14.80 15.55
N TRP A 15 15.13 13.90 15.25
CA TRP A 15 15.33 12.82 14.30
C TRP A 15 14.66 13.16 12.97
N ASP A 16 15.44 13.22 11.90
CA ASP A 16 14.91 13.40 10.56
C ASP A 16 14.53 12.06 9.94
N MET A 17 13.27 11.94 9.52
CA MET A 17 12.82 10.82 8.71
C MET A 17 13.23 11.04 7.25
N ILE A 18 14.10 10.18 6.74
CA ILE A 18 14.64 10.29 5.37
C ILE A 18 13.87 9.45 4.33
N LEU A 19 13.29 8.33 4.76
CA LEU A 19 12.56 7.38 3.92
C LEU A 19 11.47 6.70 4.74
N ILE A 20 10.35 6.44 4.10
CA ILE A 20 9.25 5.66 4.68
C ILE A 20 8.63 4.75 3.62
N VAL A 21 8.24 3.56 4.06
CA VAL A 21 7.37 2.67 3.28
C VAL A 21 5.98 2.75 3.90
N HIS A 22 4.96 3.05 3.09
CA HIS A 22 3.57 3.17 3.54
C HIS A 22 2.60 2.50 2.57
N GLY A 23 1.29 2.57 2.84
CA GLY A 23 0.26 1.88 2.04
C GLY A 23 -0.06 0.46 2.52
N PHE A 24 0.39 0.08 3.73
CA PHE A 24 0.04 -1.20 4.32
C PHE A 24 -1.49 -1.33 4.51
N PRO A 25 -2.07 -2.52 4.29
CA PRO A 25 -3.51 -2.72 4.43
C PRO A 25 -4.00 -2.70 5.88
N ASN A 26 -3.08 -2.87 6.85
CA ASN A 26 -3.33 -2.83 8.28
C ASN A 26 -2.03 -2.75 9.07
N ASP A 27 -2.14 -2.40 10.36
CA ASP A 27 -1.01 -2.26 11.28
C ASP A 27 -0.24 -3.57 11.47
N VAL A 28 -0.91 -4.71 11.47
CA VAL A 28 -0.24 -6.03 11.60
C VAL A 28 0.74 -6.27 10.45
N SER A 29 0.37 -5.88 9.23
CA SER A 29 1.22 -6.01 8.05
C SER A 29 2.42 -5.06 8.13
N ALA A 30 2.20 -3.83 8.60
CA ALA A 30 3.26 -2.85 8.85
C ALA A 30 4.24 -3.33 9.92
N LEU A 31 3.75 -3.82 11.06
CA LEU A 31 4.57 -4.36 12.15
C LEU A 31 5.40 -5.57 11.70
N ARG A 32 4.83 -6.46 10.89
CA ARG A 32 5.57 -7.59 10.31
C ARG A 32 6.67 -7.15 9.35
N PHE A 33 6.42 -6.10 8.58
CA PHE A 33 7.44 -5.47 7.73
C PHE A 33 8.54 -4.86 8.60
N GLU A 34 8.19 -4.00 9.55
CA GLU A 34 9.13 -3.36 10.46
C GLU A 34 10.03 -4.38 11.17
N TRP A 35 9.43 -5.42 11.77
CA TRP A 35 10.19 -6.43 12.49
C TRP A 35 11.18 -7.16 11.59
N ALA A 36 10.75 -7.55 10.37
CA ALA A 36 11.62 -8.25 9.42
C ALA A 36 12.74 -7.33 8.92
N TRP A 37 12.46 -6.04 8.75
CA TRP A 37 13.44 -5.04 8.34
C TRP A 37 14.49 -4.78 9.42
N GLN A 38 14.08 -4.72 10.69
CA GLN A 38 14.98 -4.61 11.84
C GLN A 38 15.76 -5.92 12.11
N ASN A 39 15.19 -7.08 11.75
CA ASN A 39 15.72 -8.40 12.07
C ASN A 39 15.90 -9.31 10.82
N PRO A 40 16.62 -8.90 9.77
CA PRO A 40 16.68 -9.64 8.51
C PRO A 40 17.23 -11.05 8.68
N ARG A 41 18.21 -11.25 9.57
CA ARG A 41 18.80 -12.58 9.84
C ARG A 41 17.85 -13.56 10.52
N LYS A 42 16.89 -13.05 11.30
CA LYS A 42 15.88 -13.88 11.99
C LYS A 42 14.67 -14.14 11.08
N SER A 43 14.43 -13.25 10.12
CA SER A 43 13.35 -13.40 9.16
C SER A 43 13.61 -14.55 8.20
N ARG A 44 12.72 -15.56 8.23
CA ARG A 44 12.79 -16.71 7.30
C ARG A 44 12.84 -16.28 5.83
N ARG A 45 12.19 -15.17 5.49
CA ARG A 45 12.06 -14.64 4.12
C ARG A 45 13.31 -13.91 3.64
N LEU A 46 14.24 -13.58 4.54
CA LEU A 46 15.42 -12.77 4.25
C LEU A 46 16.73 -13.54 4.54
N ARG A 47 16.68 -14.86 4.67
CA ARG A 47 17.87 -15.71 4.88
C ARG A 47 18.92 -15.57 3.77
N HIS A 48 18.48 -15.25 2.56
CA HIS A 48 19.35 -15.02 1.40
C HIS A 48 20.00 -13.63 1.41
N VAL A 49 19.55 -12.71 2.27
CA VAL A 49 20.10 -11.36 2.36
C VAL A 49 21.40 -11.41 3.13
N SER A 50 22.49 -11.02 2.48
CA SER A 50 23.83 -10.99 3.07
C SER A 50 23.90 -10.02 4.25
N LYS A 51 24.77 -10.34 5.22
CA LYS A 51 25.04 -9.49 6.39
C LYS A 51 25.55 -8.12 5.94
N LYS A 52 25.43 -7.13 6.83
CA LYS A 52 26.04 -5.81 6.65
C LYS A 52 27.54 -5.95 6.40
N LEU A 53 28.04 -5.33 5.35
CA LEU A 53 29.48 -5.35 5.04
C LEU A 53 30.24 -4.40 5.98
N PRO A 54 31.53 -4.65 6.28
CA PRO A 54 32.28 -3.83 7.24
C PRO A 54 32.32 -2.32 6.94
N ARG A 55 32.31 -1.94 5.66
CA ARG A 55 32.35 -0.53 5.20
C ARG A 55 30.98 0.01 4.74
N GLU A 56 29.92 -0.78 4.86
CA GLU A 56 28.57 -0.37 4.46
C GLU A 56 27.98 0.53 5.55
N SER A 57 27.38 1.67 5.18
CA SER A 57 26.67 2.50 6.16
C SER A 57 25.39 1.78 6.62
N SER A 58 24.91 2.10 7.83
CA SER A 58 23.65 1.52 8.31
C SER A 58 22.48 1.88 7.39
N LEU A 59 22.47 3.08 6.82
CA LEU A 59 21.47 3.50 5.84
C LEU A 59 21.53 2.65 4.55
N LYS A 60 22.71 2.45 3.96
CA LYS A 60 22.88 1.60 2.76
C LYS A 60 22.41 0.18 3.02
N TYR A 61 22.77 -0.37 4.18
CA TYR A 61 22.33 -1.70 4.59
C TYR A 61 20.80 -1.78 4.76
N CYS A 62 20.19 -0.84 5.48
CA CYS A 62 18.74 -0.82 5.67
C CYS A 62 18.01 -0.67 4.33
N PHE A 63 18.47 0.22 3.44
CA PHE A 63 17.90 0.38 2.11
C PHE A 63 17.99 -0.92 1.31
N ARG A 64 19.17 -1.57 1.27
CA ARG A 64 19.35 -2.86 0.60
C ARG A 64 18.38 -3.94 1.13
N VAL A 65 18.23 -4.05 2.45
CA VAL A 65 17.29 -5.02 3.05
C VAL A 65 15.84 -4.70 2.64
N MET A 66 15.43 -3.44 2.70
CA MET A 66 14.08 -3.01 2.29
C MET A 66 13.85 -3.31 0.79
N SER A 67 14.82 -3.04 -0.08
CA SER A 67 14.72 -3.34 -1.52
C SER A 67 14.51 -4.83 -1.78
N GLU A 68 15.13 -5.72 -0.99
CA GLU A 68 14.83 -7.15 -1.05
C GLU A 68 13.43 -7.48 -0.54
N MET A 69 13.01 -6.84 0.56
CA MET A 69 11.68 -7.06 1.13
C MET A 69 10.58 -6.75 0.11
N LEU A 70 10.71 -5.66 -0.65
CA LEU A 70 9.72 -5.28 -1.68
C LEU A 70 9.59 -6.32 -2.81
N ARG A 71 10.57 -7.22 -2.98
CA ARG A 71 10.59 -8.23 -4.04
C ARG A 71 10.17 -9.62 -3.58
N VAL A 72 10.10 -9.87 -2.27
CA VAL A 72 9.75 -11.18 -1.72
C VAL A 72 8.37 -11.18 -1.06
N GLY A 73 7.70 -12.33 -1.12
CA GLY A 73 6.40 -12.52 -0.51
C GLY A 73 6.47 -12.46 1.03
N PRO A 74 5.50 -11.82 1.71
CA PRO A 74 4.22 -11.38 1.16
C PRO A 74 4.21 -9.91 0.66
N TRP A 75 5.30 -9.17 0.84
CA TRP A 75 5.30 -7.71 0.68
C TRP A 75 5.22 -7.25 -0.77
N ASN A 76 5.77 -8.05 -1.68
CA ASN A 76 5.77 -7.81 -3.13
C ASN A 76 4.40 -7.87 -3.82
N ARG A 77 3.31 -8.07 -3.07
CA ARG A 77 1.92 -8.00 -3.57
C ARG A 77 1.07 -7.04 -2.76
N LEU A 78 1.67 -6.32 -1.80
CA LEU A 78 0.97 -5.31 -1.03
C LEU A 78 1.03 -3.98 -1.80
N PRO A 79 0.01 -3.12 -1.67
CA PRO A 79 -0.04 -1.82 -2.34
C PRO A 79 0.83 -0.78 -1.64
N LEU A 80 2.10 -1.11 -1.49
CA LEU A 80 3.10 -0.29 -0.80
C LEU A 80 3.56 0.86 -1.68
N THR A 81 4.04 1.92 -1.06
CA THR A 81 4.73 3.04 -1.67
C THR A 81 6.03 3.27 -0.92
N VAL A 82 7.12 3.49 -1.65
CA VAL A 82 8.40 3.95 -1.08
C VAL A 82 8.49 5.46 -1.27
N GLN A 83 8.56 6.22 -0.20
CA GLN A 83 8.64 7.68 -0.22
C GLN A 83 9.97 8.13 0.35
N TRP A 84 10.80 8.78 -0.47
CA TRP A 84 11.95 9.55 -0.02
C TRP A 84 11.50 10.92 0.45
N LEU A 85 11.74 11.22 1.73
CA LEU A 85 11.37 12.48 2.36
C LEU A 85 12.50 13.51 2.27
N ASP A 86 13.75 13.03 2.22
CA ASP A 86 14.93 13.85 2.01
C ASP A 86 15.74 13.31 0.82
N VAL A 87 15.85 14.14 -0.23
CA VAL A 87 16.53 13.79 -1.48
C VAL A 87 18.03 13.60 -1.31
N ASN A 88 18.64 14.22 -0.30
CA ASN A 88 20.09 14.13 -0.06
C ASN A 88 20.53 12.71 0.33
N TYR A 89 19.59 11.92 0.86
CA TYR A 89 19.81 10.53 1.27
C TYR A 89 19.26 9.51 0.26
N LYS A 90 18.66 9.97 -0.85
CA LYS A 90 18.07 9.10 -1.87
C LYS A 90 19.14 8.17 -2.44
N GLN A 91 18.78 6.89 -2.50
CA GLN A 91 19.57 5.85 -3.13
C GLN A 91 18.82 5.28 -4.33
N ASP A 92 19.56 4.90 -5.36
CA ASP A 92 19.00 4.23 -6.52
C ASP A 92 18.90 2.73 -6.30
N PHE A 93 17.82 2.15 -6.81
CA PHE A 93 17.66 0.70 -6.82
C PHE A 93 18.63 0.09 -7.83
N ASP A 94 19.11 -1.11 -7.52
CA ASP A 94 19.83 -1.93 -8.49
C ASP A 94 18.91 -2.21 -9.68
N VAL A 95 19.36 -1.87 -10.89
CA VAL A 95 18.60 -2.02 -12.14
C VAL A 95 18.18 -3.46 -12.38
N SER A 96 18.98 -4.43 -11.93
CA SER A 96 18.66 -5.86 -12.02
C SER A 96 17.66 -6.33 -10.95
N ARG A 97 17.35 -5.49 -9.96
CA ARG A 97 16.56 -5.81 -8.77
C ARG A 97 15.59 -4.68 -8.40
N LEU A 98 14.88 -4.17 -9.39
CA LEU A 98 13.86 -3.14 -9.17
C LEU A 98 12.68 -3.70 -8.35
N PRO A 99 11.99 -2.84 -7.57
CA PRO A 99 10.70 -3.19 -6.98
C PRO A 99 9.66 -3.52 -8.06
N PRO A 100 8.62 -4.29 -7.71
CA PRO A 100 7.46 -4.48 -8.58
C PRO A 100 6.86 -3.15 -9.05
N LEU A 101 6.39 -3.08 -10.30
CA LEU A 101 5.89 -1.85 -10.93
C LEU A 101 4.72 -1.19 -10.18
N HIS A 102 3.89 -1.98 -9.48
CA HIS A 102 2.77 -1.47 -8.70
C HIS A 102 3.19 -0.84 -7.35
N ILE A 103 4.48 -0.87 -7.00
CA ILE A 103 5.04 -0.23 -5.81
C ILE A 103 5.73 1.07 -6.26
N PRO A 104 5.03 2.22 -6.24
CA PRO A 104 5.61 3.48 -6.67
C PRO A 104 6.75 3.93 -5.75
N ILE A 105 7.74 4.56 -6.37
CA ILE A 105 8.85 5.24 -5.72
C ILE A 105 8.65 6.73 -5.89
N CYS A 106 8.44 7.43 -4.79
CA CYS A 106 8.08 8.84 -4.76
C CYS A 106 9.15 9.65 -4.00
N VAL A 107 9.21 10.96 -4.29
CA VAL A 107 10.11 11.91 -3.61
C VAL A 107 9.30 13.12 -3.16
N GLY A 108 9.54 13.59 -1.94
CA GLY A 108 8.88 14.77 -1.37
C GLY A 108 8.20 14.50 -0.03
N PRO A 109 7.58 15.52 0.57
CA PRO A 109 6.93 15.40 1.88
C PRO A 109 5.66 14.54 1.80
N ILE A 110 5.31 13.88 2.91
CA ILE A 110 3.99 13.24 3.05
C ILE A 110 2.95 14.29 3.40
N GLN A 111 1.92 14.38 2.57
CA GLN A 111 0.72 15.14 2.90
C GLN A 111 -0.23 14.23 3.69
N SER A 112 -0.35 14.48 4.99
CA SER A 112 -1.39 13.83 5.78
C SER A 112 -2.74 14.44 5.43
N ARG A 113 -3.62 13.66 4.80
CA ARG A 113 -5.02 14.04 4.64
C ARG A 113 -5.80 13.42 5.81
N ARG A 114 -6.36 14.26 6.67
CA ARG A 114 -7.36 13.79 7.64
C ARG A 114 -8.57 13.32 6.84
N ILE A 115 -8.92 12.05 6.97
CA ILE A 115 -10.18 11.54 6.45
C ILE A 115 -11.26 12.28 7.23
N GLN A 116 -11.87 13.29 6.62
CA GLN A 116 -13.08 13.87 7.18
C GLN A 116 -14.13 12.77 7.09
N LYS A 117 -14.49 12.21 8.24
CA LYS A 117 -15.68 11.40 8.37
C LYS A 117 -16.82 12.40 8.25
N GLU A 118 -17.25 12.69 7.02
CA GLU A 118 -18.47 13.46 6.82
C GLU A 118 -19.56 12.75 7.63
N LEU A 119 -20.06 13.45 8.65
CA LEU A 119 -21.37 13.18 9.22
C LEU A 119 -22.30 13.29 8.03
N SER A 120 -22.79 12.15 7.56
CA SER A 120 -23.75 12.08 6.46
C SER A 120 -24.90 13.02 6.80
N VAL A 121 -24.94 14.18 6.15
CA VAL A 121 -26.14 15.00 6.10
C VAL A 121 -27.16 14.14 5.38
N GLU A 122 -28.20 13.74 6.10
CA GLU A 122 -29.38 13.08 5.56
C GLU A 122 -30.00 14.00 4.51
N GLN A 123 -29.54 13.89 3.27
CA GLN A 123 -30.29 14.34 2.11
C GLN A 123 -30.99 13.11 1.54
N ASN A 124 -32.30 13.08 1.81
CA ASN A 124 -33.30 12.24 1.17
C ASN A 124 -33.15 12.30 -0.36
N ASP A 125 -32.41 11.35 -0.93
CA ASP A 125 -32.81 10.60 -2.12
C ASP A 125 -31.88 9.37 -2.26
N SER A 126 -32.22 8.27 -1.58
CA SER A 126 -31.38 7.07 -1.53
C SER A 126 -31.52 6.25 -2.81
N VAL A 127 -30.88 6.72 -3.89
CA VAL A 127 -30.70 5.90 -5.10
C VAL A 127 -29.91 4.64 -4.72
N LEU A 128 -30.58 3.49 -4.76
CA LEU A 128 -29.95 2.20 -4.49
C LEU A 128 -28.82 1.96 -5.50
N LYS A 129 -27.61 1.74 -4.99
CA LYS A 129 -26.47 1.32 -5.81
C LYS A 129 -26.43 -0.19 -5.92
N PHE A 130 -26.24 -0.69 -7.13
CA PHE A 130 -26.14 -2.12 -7.41
C PHE A 130 -24.72 -2.47 -7.85
N CYS A 131 -24.23 -3.61 -7.37
CA CYS A 131 -22.98 -4.15 -7.84
C CYS A 131 -23.17 -4.74 -9.24
N ASP A 132 -22.38 -4.27 -10.20
CA ASP A 132 -22.46 -4.67 -11.61
C ASP A 132 -21.96 -6.12 -11.87
N ILE A 133 -21.39 -6.80 -10.86
CA ILE A 133 -21.01 -8.23 -10.95
C ILE A 133 -22.09 -9.15 -10.38
N CYS A 134 -22.60 -8.87 -9.18
CA CYS A 134 -23.53 -9.78 -8.49
C CYS A 134 -24.98 -9.32 -8.52
N ASN A 135 -25.26 -8.13 -9.06
CA ASN A 135 -26.57 -7.47 -9.12
C ASN A 135 -27.26 -7.28 -7.77
N LYS A 136 -26.53 -7.39 -6.65
CA LYS A 136 -27.03 -7.12 -5.31
C LYS A 136 -26.78 -5.66 -4.93
N ILE A 137 -27.61 -5.17 -4.02
CA ILE A 137 -27.49 -3.84 -3.42
C ILE A 137 -26.14 -3.74 -2.70
N VAL A 138 -25.44 -2.62 -2.89
CA VAL A 138 -24.23 -2.26 -2.16
C VAL A 138 -24.64 -1.40 -0.96
N THR A 139 -24.48 -1.93 0.25
CA THR A 139 -24.89 -1.25 1.48
C THR A 139 -23.79 -0.32 2.00
N GLN A 140 -24.09 0.44 3.06
CA GLN A 140 -23.08 1.28 3.72
C GLN A 140 -21.98 0.47 4.43
N ASP A 141 -22.28 -0.77 4.82
CA ASP A 141 -21.33 -1.69 5.47
C ASP A 141 -20.39 -2.36 4.45
N ASP A 142 -20.76 -2.33 3.17
CA ASP A 142 -19.97 -2.89 2.09
C ASP A 142 -18.82 -1.95 1.70
N LYS A 143 -17.61 -2.53 1.58
CA LYS A 143 -16.54 -1.86 0.85
C LYS A 143 -16.90 -1.80 -0.62
N GLN A 144 -17.13 -0.59 -1.11
CA GLN A 144 -17.52 -0.32 -2.50
C GLN A 144 -16.40 0.34 -3.30
N PHE A 145 -16.43 0.13 -4.61
CA PHE A 145 -15.55 0.77 -5.57
C PHE A 145 -16.37 1.29 -6.74
N LEU A 146 -16.14 2.55 -7.13
CA LEU A 146 -16.66 3.16 -8.35
C LEU A 146 -15.54 3.12 -9.38
N CYS A 147 -15.85 2.70 -10.61
CA CYS A 147 -14.87 2.68 -11.69
C CYS A 147 -14.23 4.08 -11.89
N PHE A 148 -12.91 4.13 -12.10
CA PHE A 148 -12.20 5.38 -12.36
C PHE A 148 -12.53 6.00 -13.73
N ASN A 149 -13.08 5.23 -14.66
CA ASN A 149 -13.59 5.78 -15.90
C ASN A 149 -14.94 6.47 -15.65
N GLU A 150 -14.97 7.80 -15.79
CA GLU A 150 -16.17 8.63 -15.58
C GLU A 150 -17.32 8.25 -16.50
N GLU A 151 -17.03 7.81 -17.73
CA GLU A 151 -18.04 7.33 -18.68
C GLU A 151 -18.65 5.98 -18.27
N CYS A 152 -17.94 5.19 -17.45
CA CYS A 152 -18.40 3.87 -17.01
C CYS A 152 -19.39 3.98 -15.84
N GLY A 153 -19.04 4.74 -14.80
CA GLY A 153 -19.91 4.98 -13.64
C GLY A 153 -20.35 3.74 -12.83
N LYS A 154 -19.81 2.54 -13.13
CA LYS A 154 -20.24 1.29 -12.49
C LYS A 154 -19.69 1.13 -11.08
N THR A 155 -20.55 0.63 -10.19
CA THR A 155 -20.22 0.34 -8.79
C THR A 155 -20.04 -1.16 -8.58
N TYR A 156 -19.07 -1.53 -7.74
CA TYR A 156 -18.75 -2.92 -7.43
C TYR A 156 -18.56 -3.12 -5.92
N HIS A 157 -18.99 -4.27 -5.40
CA HIS A 157 -18.42 -4.79 -4.15
C HIS A 157 -16.94 -5.06 -4.38
N VAL A 158 -16.07 -4.57 -3.49
CA VAL A 158 -14.61 -4.82 -3.59
C VAL A 158 -14.32 -6.32 -3.61
N VAL A 159 -15.07 -7.13 -2.85
CA VAL A 159 -14.92 -8.60 -2.83
C VAL A 159 -15.29 -9.24 -4.18
N CYS A 160 -16.37 -8.79 -4.82
CA CYS A 160 -16.77 -9.30 -6.14
C CYS A 160 -15.70 -8.97 -7.18
N LEU A 161 -15.19 -7.74 -7.18
CA LEU A 161 -14.15 -7.31 -8.10
C LEU A 161 -12.83 -8.07 -7.86
N GLY A 162 -12.48 -8.33 -6.60
CA GLY A 162 -11.31 -9.14 -6.24
C GLY A 162 -11.40 -10.57 -6.74
N ARG A 163 -12.57 -11.22 -6.62
CA ARG A 163 -12.80 -12.56 -7.18
C ARG A 163 -12.73 -12.56 -8.70
N HIS A 164 -13.26 -11.51 -9.35
CA HIS A 164 -13.15 -11.36 -10.80
C HIS A 164 -11.68 -11.26 -11.23
N PHE A 165 -10.87 -10.41 -10.60
CA PHE A 165 -9.45 -10.27 -10.91
C PHE A 165 -8.67 -11.58 -10.70
N GLN A 166 -9.00 -12.33 -9.64
CA GLN A 166 -8.42 -13.66 -9.41
C GLN A 166 -8.78 -14.64 -10.53
N SER A 167 -10.03 -14.62 -11.02
CA SER A 167 -10.49 -15.54 -12.07
C SER A 167 -9.82 -15.31 -13.43
N LEU A 168 -9.30 -14.09 -13.67
CA LEU A 168 -8.56 -13.74 -14.88
C LEU A 168 -7.05 -14.00 -14.77
N SER A 169 -6.54 -14.21 -13.55
CA SER A 169 -5.12 -14.47 -13.31
C SER A 169 -4.84 -15.95 -13.37
N GLU A 170 -3.87 -16.38 -14.18
CA GLU A 170 -3.38 -17.76 -14.23
C GLU A 170 -2.71 -18.20 -12.91
N ASN A 171 -2.35 -17.24 -12.07
CA ASN A 171 -1.73 -17.50 -10.79
C ASN A 171 -2.78 -17.61 -9.66
N ASN A 172 -2.71 -18.67 -8.84
CA ASN A 172 -3.57 -18.92 -7.67
C ASN A 172 -3.29 -17.98 -6.47
N PHE A 173 -2.95 -16.72 -6.71
CA PHE A 173 -2.73 -15.74 -5.64
C PHE A 173 -4.05 -15.17 -5.14
N LEU A 174 -4.24 -15.20 -3.82
CA LEU A 174 -5.41 -14.63 -3.15
C LEU A 174 -5.50 -13.10 -3.26
N ILE A 175 -4.38 -12.40 -3.50
CA ILE A 175 -4.37 -10.94 -3.62
C ILE A 175 -3.96 -10.61 -5.06
N PRO A 176 -4.86 -10.11 -5.91
CA PRO A 176 -4.51 -9.63 -7.23
C PRO A 176 -3.64 -8.36 -7.12
N ILE A 177 -2.80 -8.12 -8.13
CA ILE A 177 -2.02 -6.88 -8.21
C ILE A 177 -2.79 -5.85 -9.05
N GLU A 178 -3.38 -6.32 -10.14
CA GLU A 178 -4.12 -5.53 -11.11
C GLU A 178 -5.24 -6.39 -11.71
N GLY A 179 -6.13 -5.73 -12.45
CA GLY A 179 -7.17 -6.36 -13.24
C GLY A 179 -7.92 -5.32 -14.06
N THR A 180 -8.95 -5.74 -14.78
CA THR A 180 -9.73 -4.86 -15.66
C THR A 180 -11.17 -4.74 -15.17
N CYS A 181 -11.76 -3.54 -15.31
CA CYS A 181 -13.17 -3.34 -15.05
C CYS A 181 -14.02 -4.29 -15.94
N PRO A 182 -14.95 -5.08 -15.39
CA PRO A 182 -15.79 -6.00 -16.18
C PRO A 182 -16.64 -5.30 -17.25
N HIS A 183 -16.96 -4.02 -17.06
CA HIS A 183 -17.86 -3.26 -17.95
C HIS A 183 -17.11 -2.48 -19.04
N CYS A 184 -16.09 -1.72 -18.68
CA CYS A 184 -15.37 -0.83 -19.62
C CYS A 184 -13.93 -1.26 -19.91
N SER A 185 -13.47 -2.39 -19.36
CA SER A 185 -12.12 -2.93 -19.53
C SER A 185 -10.96 -2.01 -19.12
N THR A 186 -11.24 -0.91 -18.41
CA THR A 186 -10.19 -0.04 -17.87
C THR A 186 -9.30 -0.81 -16.90
N SER A 187 -7.98 -0.72 -17.08
CA SER A 187 -6.99 -1.33 -16.20
C SER A 187 -6.93 -0.62 -14.85
N ILE A 188 -6.95 -1.40 -13.77
CA ILE A 188 -7.04 -0.91 -12.40
C ILE A 188 -6.07 -1.68 -11.51
N LEU A 189 -5.26 -0.94 -10.74
CA LEU A 189 -4.45 -1.53 -9.68
C LEU A 189 -5.32 -1.88 -8.48
N TRP A 190 -5.13 -3.08 -7.95
CA TRP A 190 -5.84 -3.55 -6.77
C TRP A 190 -5.60 -2.69 -5.53
N GLY A 191 -4.40 -2.12 -5.44
CA GLY A 191 -4.04 -1.16 -4.40
C GLY A 191 -4.91 0.09 -4.38
N ASP A 192 -5.27 0.59 -5.57
CA ASP A 192 -6.03 1.83 -5.68
C ASP A 192 -7.51 1.60 -5.36
N ILE A 193 -8.06 0.43 -5.67
CA ILE A 193 -9.38 -0.01 -5.21
C ILE A 193 -9.45 0.01 -3.67
N PHE A 194 -8.43 -0.57 -3.01
CA PHE A 194 -8.39 -0.62 -1.56
C PHE A 194 -8.25 0.76 -0.93
N ARG A 195 -7.39 1.61 -1.49
CA ARG A 195 -7.23 3.01 -1.05
C ARG A 195 -8.53 3.80 -1.25
N TYR A 196 -9.23 3.58 -2.37
CA TYR A 196 -10.53 4.20 -2.65
C TYR A 196 -11.56 3.79 -1.62
N ALA A 197 -11.72 2.48 -1.39
CA ALA A 197 -12.67 1.94 -0.43
C ALA A 197 -12.38 2.36 1.03
N SER A 198 -11.12 2.60 1.37
CA SER A 198 -10.69 3.12 2.68
C SER A 198 -10.83 4.65 2.82
N GLY A 199 -11.31 5.35 1.78
CA GLY A 199 -11.52 6.80 1.80
C GLY A 199 -10.27 7.64 1.53
N CYS A 200 -9.19 7.04 1.01
CA CYS A 200 -7.96 7.76 0.65
C CYS A 200 -8.07 8.47 -0.72
N TYR A 201 -8.97 8.02 -1.60
CA TYR A 201 -9.37 8.72 -2.82
C TYR A 201 -10.77 9.32 -2.60
N ARG A 202 -10.84 10.46 -1.91
CA ARG A 202 -12.05 11.30 -1.94
C ARG A 202 -11.62 12.71 -2.32
N GLN A 203 -12.04 13.10 -3.52
CA GLN A 203 -11.94 14.41 -4.18
C GLN A 203 -10.53 14.86 -4.63
N THR A 204 -10.33 14.82 -5.95
CA THR A 204 -10.19 16.08 -6.70
C THR A 204 -11.56 16.68 -6.92
#